data_AF-A0A962VWU4-F1
#
_entry.id   AF-A0A962VWU4-F1
#
_cell.length_a   1.000
_cell.length_b   1.000
_cell.length_c   1.000
_cell.angle_alpha   90.00
_cell.angle_beta   90.00
_cell.angle_gamma   90.00
#
_symmetry.space_group_name_H-M   'P 1'
#
loop_
_entity.id
_entity.type
_entity.pdbx_description
1 polymer ?
#
loop_
_entity_poly.entity_id
_entity_poly.type
_entity_poly.pdbx_seq_one_letter_code
_entity_poly.pdbx_strand_id
1 'polypeptide(L)' 'EMMQAGSYTIAEDESSCIVFGMPREAIKLGAARIVLPLSRIRDDILRNCAARERT' A
#
# COMPACT_ATOMS: atom_id res chain seq x y z
N GLU A 1 -13.06 -1.87 -3.19
CA GLU A 1 -13.04 -1.91 -4.67
C GLU A 1 -11.65 -2.17 -5.25
N MET A 2 -10.64 -1.32 -5.01
CA MET A 2 -9.29 -1.54 -5.60
C MET A 2 -8.68 -2.92 -5.28
N MET A 3 -8.70 -3.33 -4.01
CA MET A 3 -8.17 -4.64 -3.60
C MET A 3 -8.92 -5.81 -4.24
N GLN A 4 -10.25 -5.71 -4.33
CA GLN A 4 -11.12 -6.73 -4.94
C GLN A 4 -10.93 -6.80 -6.45
N ALA A 5 -10.62 -5.67 -7.10
CA ALA A 5 -10.26 -5.60 -8.52
C ALA A 5 -8.82 -6.10 -8.82
N GLY A 6 -8.10 -6.63 -7.82
CA GLY A 6 -6.76 -7.17 -7.98
C GLY A 6 -5.64 -6.14 -8.04
N SER A 7 -5.92 -4.88 -7.68
CA SER A 7 -4.89 -3.84 -7.59
C SER A 7 -3.89 -4.13 -6.47
N TYR A 8 -2.66 -3.68 -6.67
CA TYR A 8 -1.64 -3.68 -5.63
C TYR A 8 -1.87 -2.45 -4.72
N THR A 9 -2.34 -2.68 -3.49
CA THR A 9 -2.68 -1.62 -2.53
C THR A 9 -1.70 -1.61 -1.37
N ILE A 10 -1.25 -0.42 -0.98
CA ILE A 10 -0.26 -0.21 0.08
C ILE A 10 -0.90 0.66 1.16
N ALA A 11 -0.74 0.29 2.44
CA ALA A 11 -1.00 1.16 3.58
C ALA A 11 0.31 1.57 4.25
N GLU A 12 0.36 2.79 4.78
CA GLU A 12 1.52 3.26 5.54
C GLU A 12 1.56 2.60 6.92
N ASP A 13 2.76 2.24 7.39
CA ASP A 13 2.99 1.67 8.71
C ASP A 13 2.91 2.72 9.83
N GLU A 14 2.44 2.30 11.01
CA GLU A 14 2.29 3.16 12.19
C GLU A 14 3.64 3.79 12.63
N SER A 15 4.77 3.15 12.33
CA SER A 15 6.11 3.67 12.68
C SER A 15 6.51 4.96 11.95
N SER A 16 5.91 5.25 10.80
CA SER A 16 6.16 6.49 10.04
C SER A 16 4.98 7.45 10.02
N CYS A 17 3.78 6.99 10.39
CA CYS A 17 2.60 7.83 10.45
C CYS A 17 2.65 8.82 11.62
N ILE A 18 2.31 10.08 11.35
CA ILE A 18 2.01 11.06 12.41
C ILE A 18 0.63 10.78 13.03
N VAL A 19 -0.35 10.39 12.20
CA VAL A 19 -1.69 9.97 12.64
C VAL A 19 -2.07 8.69 11.92
N PHE A 20 -2.06 7.57 12.64
CA PHE A 20 -2.41 6.25 12.11
C PHE A 20 -3.93 6.01 12.11
N GLY A 21 -4.66 6.87 11.39
CA GLY A 21 -6.11 6.81 11.22
C GLY A 21 -6.51 6.07 9.95
N MET A 22 -6.40 6.75 8.79
CA MET A 22 -6.79 6.17 7.50
C MET A 22 -6.06 4.84 7.18
N PRO A 23 -4.73 4.71 7.41
CA PRO A 23 -4.04 3.45 7.13
C PRO A 23 -4.58 2.29 7.99
N ARG A 24 -4.90 2.55 9.27
CA ARG A 24 -5.48 1.57 10.19
C ARG A 24 -6.83 1.04 9.71
N GLU A 25 -7.70 1.93 9.24
CA GLU A 25 -9.01 1.53 8.72
C GLU A 25 -8.89 0.74 7.41
N ALA A 26 -7.97 1.11 6.52
CA ALA A 26 -7.70 0.32 5.31
C ALA A 26 -7.22 -1.11 5.63
N ILE A 27 -6.38 -1.28 6.67
CA ILE A 27 -5.92 -2.59 7.13
C ILE A 27 -7.08 -3.40 7.73
N LYS A 28 -7.88 -2.81 8.62
CA LYS A 28 -9.04 -3.47 9.23
C LYS A 28 -10.06 -3.96 8.20
N LEU A 29 -10.26 -3.20 7.13
CA LEU A 29 -11.15 -3.56 6.02
C LEU A 29 -10.56 -4.62 5.07
N GLY A 30 -9.32 -5.10 5.32
CA GLY A 30 -8.62 -6.01 4.42
C GLY A 30 -8.31 -5.39 3.05
N ALA A 31 -8.31 -4.05 2.96
CA ALA A 31 -8.10 -3.31 1.72
C ALA A 31 -6.63 -3.04 1.41
N ALA A 32 -5.72 -3.30 2.36
CA ALA A 32 -4.27 -3.17 2.20
C ALA A 32 -3.64 -4.54 1.91
N ARG A 33 -2.97 -4.67 0.75
CA ARG A 33 -2.20 -5.87 0.42
C ARG A 33 -0.88 -5.95 1.19
N ILE A 34 -0.25 -4.80 1.41
CA ILE A 34 1.00 -4.69 2.16
C ILE A 34 0.99 -3.42 3.04
N VAL A 35 1.74 -3.47 4.14
CA VAL A 35 1.96 -2.36 5.06
C VAL A 35 3.45 -2.04 5.09
N LEU A 36 3.82 -0.78 4.87
CA LEU A 36 5.22 -0.35 4.76
C LEU A 36 5.45 1.03 5.38
N PRO A 37 6.62 1.30 5.97
CA PRO A 37 6.98 2.66 6.39
C PRO A 37 7.12 3.57 5.16
N LEU A 38 6.83 4.87 5.33
CA LEU A 38 6.79 5.88 4.28
C LEU A 38 8.02 5.87 3.36
N SER A 39 9.20 5.68 3.94
CA SER A 39 10.48 5.64 3.21
C SER A 39 10.59 4.52 2.18
N ARG A 40 9.79 3.44 2.33
CA ARG A 40 9.80 2.26 1.43
C ARG A 40 8.68 2.29 0.40
N ILE A 41 7.64 3.11 0.59
CA ILE A 41 6.47 3.14 -0.29
C ILE A 41 6.86 3.50 -1.73
N ARG A 42 7.74 4.50 -1.93
CA ARG A 42 8.18 4.92 -3.26
C ARG A 42 8.79 3.76 -4.06
N ASP A 43 9.75 3.08 -3.46
CA ASP A 43 10.50 2.02 -4.15
C ASP A 43 9.59 0.82 -4.45
N ASP A 44 8.62 0.56 -3.56
CA ASP A 44 7.61 -0.49 -3.74
C ASP A 44 6.62 -0.15 -4.86
N ILE A 45 6.18 1.11 -4.97
CA ILE A 45 5.37 1.59 -6.09
C ILE A 45 6.12 1.38 -7.41
N LEU A 46 7.37 1.83 -7.52
CA LEU A 46 8.15 1.70 -8.76
C LEU A 46 8.32 0.23 -9.15
N ARG A 47 8.60 -0.64 -8.18
CA ARG A 47 8.73 -2.09 -8.40
C ARG A 47 7.45 -2.72 -8.95
N ASN A 48 6.30 -2.39 -8.36
CA ASN A 48 5.03 -3.05 -8.68
C ASN A 48 4.26 -2.38 -9.85
N CYS A 49 4.55 -1.12 -10.16
CA CYS A 49 4.03 -0.45 -11.35
C CYS A 49 4.86 -0.78 -12.60
N ALA A 50 6.20 -0.69 -12.54
CA ALA A 50 7.06 -0.92 -13.71
C ALA A 50 7.07 -2.38 -14.19
N ALA A 51 6.65 -3.33 -13.33
CA ALA A 51 6.50 -4.72 -13.73
C ALA A 51 5.31 -4.97 -14.69
N ARG A 52 4.34 -4.05 -14.77
CA ARG A 52 3.12 -4.23 -15.59
C ARG A 52 3.26 -3.76 -17.04
N GLU A 53 4.34 -3.05 -17.38
CA GLU A 53 4.59 -2.53 -18.75
C GLU A 53 5.40 -3.49 -19.65
N ARG A 54 5.81 -4.67 -19.15
CA ARG A 54 6.61 -5.67 -19.89
C ARG A 54 5.82 -6.90 -20.35
N THR A 55 4.58 -6.70 -20.80
CA THR A 55 3.76 -7.72 -21.46
C THR A 55 3.02 -7.09 -22.63
#